data_AF-A0A172PZQ0-F1
#
_entry.id   AF-A0A172PZQ0-F1
#
_cell.length_a   1.000
_cell.length_b   1.000
_cell.length_c   1.000
_cell.angle_alpha   90.00
_cell.angle_beta   90.00
_cell.angle_gamma   90.00
#
_symmetry.space_group_name_H-M   'P 1'
#
loop_
_entity.id
_entity.type
_entity.pdbx_description
1 polymer ?
#
loop_
_entity_poly.entity_id
_entity_poly.type
_entity_poly.pdbx_seq_one_letter_code
_entity_poly.pdbx_strand_id
1 'polypeptide(L)'
;VSQPDTGEQAREVCHALARSSATDAMAVDSSASLTPTPEIEGEMGDNHMRLQARMLSQAMRKLTGNLKQSNCMCIFINQIRMKIGVMFGNPETTTGGNALKFYASVRLDIRRTGAIKEGDEVVGNETRIKVVKNKIAAPFKEANTQIMYGQGFNREGELIDLGVKHKLVEKAGAWY
;
A
#
# COMPACT_ATOMS: atom_id res chain seq x y z
N VAL A 1 0.59 12.66 13.68
CA VAL A 1 1.16 12.66 12.32
C VAL A 1 2.60 13.10 12.44
N SER A 2 3.54 12.38 11.82
CA SER A 2 4.97 12.73 11.83
C SER A 2 5.42 13.00 10.41
N GLN A 3 6.19 14.07 10.19
CA GLN A 3 6.79 14.41 8.90
C GLN A 3 8.31 14.37 9.06
N PRO A 4 8.95 13.21 8.84
CA PRO A 4 10.39 13.08 8.96
C PRO A 4 11.09 13.73 7.75
N ASP A 5 12.24 14.35 8.02
CA ASP A 5 13.08 15.01 7.02
C ASP A 5 13.86 13.99 6.18
N THR A 6 14.24 12.84 6.77
CA THR A 6 15.02 11.79 6.08
C THR A 6 14.44 10.40 6.24
N GLY A 7 14.80 9.50 5.33
CA GLY A 7 14.42 8.09 5.37
C GLY A 7 14.92 7.36 6.61
N GLU A 8 16.12 7.70 7.10
CA GLU A 8 16.67 7.18 8.34
C GLU A 8 15.87 7.63 9.56
N GLN A 9 15.48 8.91 9.62
CA GLN A 9 14.64 9.44 10.69
C GLN A 9 13.28 8.77 10.69
N ALA A 10 12.64 8.64 9.52
CA ALA A 10 11.38 7.94 9.36
C ALA A 10 11.46 6.49 9.89
N ARG A 11 12.56 5.79 9.58
CA ARG A 11 12.84 4.44 10.07
C ARG A 11 12.99 4.41 11.59
N GLU A 12 13.71 5.34 12.19
CA GLU A 12 13.89 5.41 13.64
C GLU A 12 12.56 5.69 14.36
N VAL A 13 11.72 6.59 13.83
CA VAL A 13 10.37 6.82 14.35
C VAL A 13 9.54 5.54 14.30
N CYS A 14 9.51 4.84 13.15
CA CYS A 14 8.79 3.56 13.04
C CYS A 14 9.30 2.51 14.03
N HIS A 15 10.61 2.45 14.23
CA HIS A 15 11.24 1.51 15.14
C HIS A 15 10.95 1.83 16.62
N ALA A 16 10.97 3.11 16.99
CA ALA A 16 10.61 3.58 18.32
C ALA A 16 9.14 3.28 18.63
N LEU A 17 8.23 3.58 17.69
CA LEU A 17 6.81 3.27 17.82
C LEU A 17 6.58 1.76 17.98
N ALA A 18 7.21 0.94 17.12
CA ALA A 18 7.11 -0.52 17.21
C ALA A 18 7.65 -1.07 18.54
N ARG A 19 8.69 -0.46 19.13
CA ARG A 19 9.23 -0.90 20.43
C ARG A 19 8.38 -0.48 21.62
N SER A 20 7.75 0.70 21.52
CA SER A 20 6.96 1.26 22.62
C SER A 20 5.75 0.38 22.98
N SER A 21 5.28 -0.46 22.05
CA SER A 21 4.03 -1.23 22.18
C SER A 21 2.80 -0.36 22.48
N ALA A 22 2.91 0.95 22.25
CA ALA A 22 1.82 1.92 22.44
C ALA A 22 0.98 2.12 21.17
N THR A 23 1.26 1.36 20.10
CA THR A 23 0.62 1.56 18.79
C THR A 23 0.29 0.21 18.17
N ASP A 24 -0.99 -0.01 17.87
CA ASP A 24 -1.47 -1.25 17.23
C ASP A 24 -1.27 -1.23 15.72
N ALA A 25 -1.29 -0.05 15.09
CA ALA A 25 -1.10 0.10 13.65
C ALA A 25 -0.39 1.40 13.27
N MET A 26 0.51 1.32 12.29
CA MET A 26 1.19 2.47 11.69
C MET A 26 1.20 2.38 10.17
N ALA A 27 1.17 3.53 9.49
CA ALA A 27 1.27 3.64 8.05
C ALA A 27 2.44 4.55 7.65
N VAL A 28 3.20 4.13 6.64
CA VAL A 28 4.31 4.89 6.05
C VAL A 28 3.90 5.31 4.64
N ASP A 29 3.60 6.60 4.50
CA ASP A 29 3.24 7.24 3.23
C ASP A 29 4.33 8.23 2.79
N SER A 30 5.20 7.92 1.83
CA SER A 30 5.30 6.66 1.08
C SER A 30 6.72 6.10 1.17
N SER A 31 6.86 4.79 0.94
CA SER A 31 8.18 4.14 0.84
C SER A 31 9.06 4.72 -0.27
N ALA A 32 8.47 5.34 -1.30
CA ALA A 32 9.21 6.03 -2.35
C ALA A 32 9.88 7.31 -1.84
N SER A 33 9.28 7.95 -0.83
CA SER A 33 9.72 9.20 -0.20
C SER A 33 10.74 8.99 0.93
N LEU A 34 11.11 7.74 1.22
CA LEU A 34 12.15 7.43 2.19
C LEU A 34 13.53 7.69 1.56
N THR A 35 13.87 8.96 1.38
CA THR A 35 15.12 9.41 0.78
C THR A 35 16.24 9.36 1.82
N PRO A 36 17.34 8.63 1.58
CA PRO A 36 18.47 8.58 2.51
C PRO A 36 19.13 9.94 2.68
N THR A 37 19.69 10.22 3.85
CA THR A 37 20.42 11.48 4.14
C THR A 37 21.45 11.87 3.06
N PRO A 38 22.35 10.97 2.59
CA PRO A 38 23.32 11.34 1.56
C PRO A 38 22.71 11.78 0.22
N GLU A 39 21.50 11.30 -0.09
CA GLU A 39 20.78 11.69 -1.32
C GLU A 39 20.09 13.06 -1.16
N ILE A 40 19.74 13.46 0.07
CA ILE A 40 19.17 14.79 0.36
C ILE A 40 20.27 15.85 0.41
N GLU A 41 21.42 15.51 0.99
CA GLU A 41 22.55 16.44 1.15
C GLU A 41 23.41 16.57 -0.12
N GLY A 42 23.35 15.59 -1.02
CA GLY A 42 24.07 15.59 -2.29
C GLY A 42 23.46 16.49 -3.36
N GLU A 43 24.18 16.64 -4.48
CA GLU A 43 23.69 17.42 -5.62
C GLU A 43 22.80 16.59 -6.54
N MET A 44 21.89 17.27 -7.26
CA MET A 44 21.07 16.63 -8.28
C MET A 44 21.97 16.08 -9.40
N GLY A 45 22.01 14.75 -9.54
CA GLY A 45 22.85 14.06 -10.52
C GLY A 45 23.94 13.19 -9.90
N ASP A 46 24.14 13.29 -8.58
CA ASP A 46 25.07 12.43 -7.87
C ASP A 46 24.63 10.96 -7.89
N ASN A 47 25.59 10.07 -8.15
CA ASN A 47 25.34 8.65 -8.29
C ASN A 47 25.24 7.94 -6.92
N HIS A 48 24.06 7.99 -6.32
CA HIS A 48 23.73 7.26 -5.09
C HIS A 48 23.12 5.89 -5.39
N MET A 49 23.84 5.04 -6.13
CA MET A 49 23.30 3.75 -6.59
C MET A 49 22.80 2.87 -5.44
N ARG A 50 21.49 2.58 -5.45
CA ARG A 50 20.80 1.60 -4.59
C ARG A 50 20.82 1.92 -3.09
N LEU A 51 21.08 3.17 -2.71
CA LEU A 51 21.18 3.59 -1.32
C LEU A 51 19.86 3.34 -0.56
N GLN A 52 18.74 3.78 -1.12
CA GLN A 52 17.40 3.55 -0.57
C GLN A 52 17.09 2.05 -0.41
N ALA A 53 17.44 1.21 -1.38
CA ALA A 53 17.18 -0.23 -1.32
C ALA A 53 17.97 -0.92 -0.20
N ARG A 54 19.22 -0.49 0.04
CA ARG A 54 20.06 -0.99 1.14
C ARG A 54 19.50 -0.55 2.50
N MET A 55 19.17 0.73 2.65
CA MET A 55 18.56 1.28 3.85
C MET A 55 17.29 0.52 4.21
N LEU A 56 16.39 0.32 3.24
CA LEU A 56 15.12 -0.36 3.47
C LEU A 56 15.31 -1.84 3.83
N SER A 57 16.30 -2.51 3.24
CA SER A 57 16.66 -3.89 3.60
C SER A 57 17.13 -4.00 5.06
N GLN A 58 17.96 -3.05 5.51
CA GLN A 58 18.40 -2.98 6.90
C GLN A 58 17.23 -2.65 7.84
N ALA A 59 16.36 -1.73 7.43
CA ALA A 59 15.17 -1.33 8.17
C ALA A 59 14.25 -2.53 8.44
N MET A 60 13.87 -3.25 7.38
CA MET A 60 12.93 -4.36 7.49
C MET A 60 13.48 -5.48 8.37
N ARG A 61 14.80 -5.74 8.33
CA ARG A 61 15.44 -6.75 9.19
C ARG A 61 15.26 -6.43 10.68
N LYS A 62 15.40 -5.17 11.09
CA LYS A 62 15.22 -4.74 12.48
C LYS A 62 13.74 -4.61 12.86
N LEU A 63 12.95 -3.99 11.98
CA LEU A 63 11.56 -3.64 12.25
C LEU A 63 10.67 -4.88 12.40
N THR A 64 10.88 -5.91 11.57
CA THR A 64 10.01 -7.11 11.55
C THR A 64 9.95 -7.83 12.90
N GLY A 65 11.08 -7.94 13.60
CA GLY A 65 11.12 -8.57 14.92
C GLY A 65 10.31 -7.80 15.96
N ASN A 66 10.52 -6.48 16.01
CA ASN A 66 9.81 -5.60 16.95
C ASN A 66 8.31 -5.58 16.69
N LEU A 67 7.89 -5.43 15.41
CA LEU A 67 6.47 -5.43 15.03
C LEU A 67 5.74 -6.70 15.50
N LYS A 68 6.42 -7.85 15.42
CA LYS A 68 5.85 -9.12 15.87
C LYS A 68 5.71 -9.18 17.39
N GLN A 69 6.72 -8.70 18.13
CA GLN A 69 6.71 -8.69 19.60
C GLN A 69 5.67 -7.72 20.16
N SER A 70 5.52 -6.56 19.53
CA SER A 70 4.56 -5.53 19.92
C SER A 70 3.15 -5.74 19.34
N ASN A 71 2.95 -6.80 18.55
CA ASN A 71 1.74 -7.05 17.78
C ASN A 71 1.25 -5.84 16.96
N CYS A 72 2.18 -5.06 16.42
CA CYS A 72 1.85 -3.86 15.65
C CYS A 72 1.81 -4.15 14.14
N MET A 73 0.72 -3.73 13.48
CA MET A 73 0.59 -3.76 12.03
C MET A 73 1.30 -2.55 11.40
N CYS A 74 2.17 -2.80 10.42
CA CYS A 74 2.83 -1.73 9.67
C CYS A 74 2.45 -1.79 8.19
N ILE A 75 1.90 -0.70 7.66
CA ILE A 75 1.45 -0.56 6.28
C ILE A 75 2.43 0.35 5.54
N PHE A 76 2.97 -0.11 4.42
CA PHE A 76 3.78 0.72 3.52
C PHE A 76 2.99 1.04 2.26
N ILE A 77 2.81 2.33 1.98
CA ILE A 77 2.31 2.79 0.69
C ILE A 77 3.49 2.89 -0.26
N ASN A 78 3.34 2.38 -1.48
CA ASN A 78 4.40 2.38 -2.49
C ASN A 78 3.82 2.73 -3.85
N GLN A 79 4.66 3.32 -4.68
CA GLN A 79 4.31 3.75 -6.01
C GLN A 79 4.84 2.74 -7.04
N ILE A 80 4.12 2.62 -8.15
CA ILE A 80 4.58 1.87 -9.31
C ILE A 80 5.57 2.73 -10.09
N ARG A 81 6.60 2.07 -10.62
CA ARG A 81 7.57 2.60 -11.59
C ARG A 81 7.71 1.59 -12.72
N MET A 82 8.21 2.03 -13.87
CA MET A 82 8.51 1.14 -14.98
C MET A 82 10.01 0.84 -15.02
N LYS A 83 10.37 -0.43 -15.20
CA LYS A 83 11.76 -0.83 -15.39
C LYS A 83 12.12 -0.67 -16.87
N ILE A 84 13.01 0.29 -17.15
CA ILE A 84 13.53 0.53 -18.50
C ILE A 84 14.29 -0.73 -18.99
N GLY A 85 14.07 -1.11 -20.25
CA GLY A 85 14.77 -2.22 -20.91
C GLY A 85 14.14 -3.61 -20.74
N VAL A 86 12.94 -3.71 -20.16
CA VAL A 86 12.18 -4.98 -20.13
C VAL A 86 11.39 -5.12 -21.43
N MET A 87 11.81 -6.05 -22.30
CA MET A 87 11.15 -6.33 -23.60
C MET A 87 10.07 -7.43 -23.52
N PHE A 88 10.03 -8.20 -22.43
CA PHE A 88 9.07 -9.30 -22.22
C PHE A 88 8.63 -9.38 -20.76
N GLY A 89 7.33 -9.61 -20.52
CA GLY A 89 6.73 -9.69 -19.18
C GLY A 89 6.22 -8.34 -18.65
N ASN A 90 5.82 -8.30 -17.36
CA ASN A 90 5.32 -7.07 -16.73
C ASN A 90 6.50 -6.12 -16.39
N PRO A 91 6.56 -4.89 -16.97
CA PRO A 91 7.61 -3.92 -16.69
C PRO A 91 7.42 -3.18 -15.36
N GLU A 92 6.29 -3.35 -14.67
CA GLU A 92 6.00 -2.68 -13.41
C GLU A 92 6.91 -3.16 -12.27
N THR A 93 7.47 -2.21 -11.55
CA THR A 93 8.23 -2.42 -10.32
C THR A 93 7.81 -1.43 -9.25
N THR A 94 8.21 -1.67 -8.01
CA THR A 94 8.00 -0.78 -6.87
C THR A 94 9.32 -0.18 -6.43
N THR A 95 9.28 1.01 -5.81
CA THR A 95 10.47 1.68 -5.27
C THR A 95 11.03 0.96 -4.03
N GLY A 96 12.25 1.31 -3.60
CA GLY A 96 12.86 0.74 -2.39
C GLY A 96 13.47 -0.66 -2.54
N GLY A 97 13.64 -1.15 -3.77
CA GLY A 97 14.24 -2.46 -4.04
C GLY A 97 13.31 -3.64 -3.69
N ASN A 98 13.88 -4.77 -3.30
CA ASN A 98 13.12 -6.02 -3.10
C ASN A 98 12.75 -6.32 -1.63
N ALA A 99 13.30 -5.59 -0.65
CA ALA A 99 13.11 -5.88 0.76
C ALA A 99 11.62 -5.97 1.15
N LEU A 100 10.85 -4.91 0.88
CA LEU A 100 9.41 -4.89 1.17
C LEU A 100 8.67 -6.06 0.52
N LYS A 101 9.05 -6.46 -0.71
CA LYS A 101 8.42 -7.59 -1.40
C LYS A 101 8.57 -8.90 -0.63
N PHE A 102 9.70 -9.13 0.03
CA PHE A 102 9.97 -10.35 0.80
C PHE A 102 9.41 -10.30 2.22
N TYR A 103 9.59 -9.17 2.92
CA TYR A 103 9.17 -9.01 4.31
C TYR A 103 7.66 -8.86 4.46
N ALA A 104 6.97 -8.21 3.52
CA ALA A 104 5.52 -8.05 3.58
C ALA A 104 4.79 -9.40 3.69
N SER A 105 3.88 -9.51 4.67
CA SER A 105 3.01 -10.66 4.83
C SER A 105 1.86 -10.66 3.82
N VAL A 106 1.35 -9.47 3.52
CA VAL A 106 0.31 -9.24 2.51
C VAL A 106 0.77 -8.12 1.57
N ARG A 107 0.49 -8.25 0.28
CA ARG A 107 0.69 -7.17 -0.70
C ARG A 107 -0.60 -6.98 -1.49
N LEU A 108 -1.01 -5.73 -1.61
CA LEU A 108 -2.20 -5.30 -2.32
C LEU A 108 -1.77 -4.48 -3.54
N ASP A 109 -2.33 -4.80 -4.71
CA ASP A 109 -2.27 -3.97 -5.91
C ASP A 109 -3.65 -3.30 -6.06
N ILE A 110 -3.68 -1.98 -5.91
CA ILE A 110 -4.89 -1.16 -5.97
C ILE A 110 -4.89 -0.37 -7.28
N ARG A 111 -5.97 -0.50 -8.06
CA ARG A 111 -6.11 0.18 -9.35
C ARG A 111 -7.49 0.80 -9.49
N ARG A 112 -7.54 2.03 -9.98
CA ARG A 112 -8.78 2.62 -10.48
C ARG A 112 -9.17 1.93 -11.78
N THR A 113 -10.38 1.39 -11.84
CA THR A 113 -10.92 0.72 -13.03
C THR A 113 -11.92 1.59 -13.80
N GLY A 114 -12.55 2.55 -13.12
CA GLY A 114 -13.60 3.38 -13.71
C GLY A 114 -13.87 4.66 -12.92
N ALA A 115 -14.87 5.40 -13.37
CA ALA A 115 -15.38 6.61 -12.72
C ALA A 115 -16.85 6.40 -12.37
N ILE A 116 -17.24 6.78 -11.16
CA ILE A 116 -18.63 6.76 -10.70
C ILE A 116 -19.19 8.15 -11.00
N LYS A 117 -20.32 8.20 -11.69
CA LYS A 117 -20.94 9.45 -12.12
C LYS A 117 -22.35 9.59 -11.58
N GLU A 118 -22.71 10.82 -11.24
CA GLU A 118 -24.08 11.24 -10.95
C GLU A 118 -24.43 12.35 -11.95
N GLY A 119 -25.22 12.01 -12.98
CA GLY A 119 -25.37 12.85 -14.16
C GLY A 119 -24.02 13.08 -14.86
N ASP A 120 -23.59 14.33 -14.96
CA ASP A 120 -22.32 14.73 -15.57
C ASP A 120 -21.15 14.81 -14.58
N GLU A 121 -21.41 14.76 -13.27
CA GLU A 121 -20.38 14.90 -12.24
C GLU A 121 -19.73 13.57 -11.87
N VAL A 122 -18.40 13.56 -11.74
CA VAL A 122 -17.66 12.39 -11.26
C VAL A 122 -17.59 12.45 -9.73
N VAL A 123 -18.39 11.61 -9.08
CA VAL A 123 -18.55 11.56 -7.62
C VAL A 123 -17.63 10.53 -6.95
N GLY A 124 -16.96 9.67 -7.72
CA GLY A 124 -16.06 8.67 -7.17
C GLY A 124 -15.31 7.84 -8.19
N ASN A 125 -14.58 6.84 -7.68
CA ASN A 125 -13.77 5.91 -8.45
C ASN A 125 -14.21 4.47 -8.21
N GLU A 126 -14.47 3.74 -9.29
CA GLU A 126 -14.46 2.29 -9.21
C GLU A 126 -13.01 1.81 -9.04
N THR A 127 -12.79 0.93 -8.08
CA THR A 127 -11.47 0.51 -7.63
C THR A 127 -11.41 -1.00 -7.50
N ARG A 128 -10.37 -1.61 -8.07
CA ARG A 128 -10.04 -3.02 -7.91
C ARG A 128 -8.82 -3.17 -7.01
N ILE A 129 -8.92 -4.04 -6.02
CA ILE A 129 -7.83 -4.39 -5.11
C ILE A 129 -7.51 -5.87 -5.27
N LYS A 130 -6.32 -6.19 -5.76
CA LYS A 130 -5.83 -7.56 -5.95
C LYS A 130 -4.80 -7.92 -4.89
N VAL A 131 -4.97 -9.09 -4.27
CA VAL A 131 -4.01 -9.62 -3.30
C VAL A 131 -2.87 -10.33 -4.03
N VAL A 132 -1.79 -9.61 -4.36
CA VAL A 132 -0.66 -10.14 -5.14
C VAL A 132 0.31 -10.99 -4.30
N LYS A 133 0.24 -10.90 -2.98
CA LYS A 133 0.96 -11.78 -2.04
C LYS A 133 0.14 -11.95 -0.78
N ASN A 134 0.06 -13.18 -0.28
CA ASN A 134 -0.59 -13.48 1.00
C ASN A 134 0.14 -14.64 1.69
N LYS A 135 0.57 -14.44 2.94
CA LYS A 135 1.18 -15.48 3.80
C LYS A 135 0.20 -16.10 4.80
N ILE A 136 -1.03 -15.59 4.89
CA ILE A 136 -2.01 -15.94 5.94
C ILE A 136 -3.21 -16.68 5.35
N ALA A 137 -3.54 -16.42 4.09
CA ALA A 137 -4.60 -17.12 3.36
C ALA A 137 -4.23 -17.27 1.87
N ALA A 138 -5.13 -17.84 1.07
CA ALA A 138 -4.94 -17.99 -0.36
C ALA A 138 -4.68 -16.62 -1.06
N PRO A 139 -3.60 -16.49 -1.85
CA PRO A 139 -3.31 -15.28 -2.61
C PRO A 139 -4.17 -15.18 -3.88
N PHE A 140 -4.01 -14.07 -4.62
CA PHE A 140 -4.59 -13.79 -5.94
C PHE A 140 -6.10 -13.58 -6.03
N LYS A 141 -6.79 -13.57 -4.88
CA LYS A 141 -8.16 -13.05 -4.79
C LYS A 141 -8.18 -11.54 -5.08
N GLU A 142 -9.31 -11.07 -5.59
CA GLU A 142 -9.57 -9.66 -5.86
C GLU A 142 -10.88 -9.22 -5.21
N ALA A 143 -10.94 -7.93 -4.89
CA ALA A 143 -12.14 -7.23 -4.43
C ALA A 143 -12.37 -6.03 -5.35
N ASN A 144 -13.60 -5.86 -5.82
CA ASN A 144 -14.03 -4.66 -6.53
C ASN A 144 -14.85 -3.83 -5.55
N THR A 145 -14.54 -2.54 -5.46
CA THR A 145 -15.12 -1.60 -4.51
C THR A 145 -15.25 -0.23 -5.16
N GLN A 146 -15.95 0.67 -4.47
CA GLN A 146 -16.17 2.03 -4.87
C GLN A 146 -15.58 2.97 -3.81
N ILE A 147 -14.80 3.95 -4.25
CA ILE A 147 -14.27 5.01 -3.39
C ILE A 147 -14.95 6.31 -3.79
N MET A 148 -15.86 6.78 -2.94
CA MET A 148 -16.62 8.02 -3.11
C MET A 148 -15.80 9.20 -2.58
N TYR A 149 -15.74 10.30 -3.32
CA TYR A 149 -14.96 11.47 -2.91
C TYR A 149 -15.57 12.10 -1.65
N GLY A 150 -14.72 12.45 -0.67
CA GLY A 150 -15.15 13.01 0.61
C GLY A 150 -15.80 12.02 1.59
N GLN A 151 -16.12 10.79 1.17
CA GLN A 151 -16.77 9.78 2.02
C GLN A 151 -15.89 8.54 2.25
N GLY A 152 -15.06 8.15 1.27
CA GLY A 152 -14.20 6.97 1.35
C GLY A 152 -14.83 5.73 0.71
N PHE A 153 -14.56 4.54 1.26
CA PHE A 153 -15.10 3.29 0.72
C PHE A 153 -16.63 3.22 0.90
N ASN A 154 -17.36 2.90 -0.18
CA ASN A 154 -18.81 2.70 -0.16
C ASN A 154 -19.17 1.34 0.46
N ARG A 155 -19.18 1.28 1.79
CA ARG A 155 -19.40 0.04 2.54
C ARG A 155 -20.82 -0.49 2.36
N GLU A 156 -21.80 0.40 2.29
CA GLU A 156 -23.21 0.07 2.13
C GLU A 156 -23.44 -0.57 0.76
N GLY A 157 -22.85 -0.02 -0.30
CA GLY A 157 -22.89 -0.61 -1.65
C GLY A 157 -22.30 -2.03 -1.67
N GLU A 158 -21.12 -2.22 -1.07
CA GLU A 158 -20.50 -3.55 -0.98
C GLU A 158 -21.38 -4.55 -0.21
N LEU A 159 -22.04 -4.12 0.86
CA LEU A 159 -22.90 -4.97 1.67
C LEU A 159 -24.12 -5.45 0.89
N ILE A 160 -24.75 -4.55 0.11
CA ILE A 160 -25.89 -4.89 -0.75
C ILE A 160 -25.45 -5.86 -1.83
N ASP A 161 -24.33 -5.60 -2.52
CA ASP A 161 -23.79 -6.46 -3.57
C ASP A 161 -23.50 -7.88 -3.05
N LEU A 162 -22.88 -7.97 -1.86
CA LEU A 162 -22.65 -9.25 -1.19
C LEU A 162 -23.96 -9.92 -0.76
N GLY A 163 -24.92 -9.15 -0.25
CA GLY A 163 -26.25 -9.64 0.15
C GLY A 163 -26.99 -10.28 -1.02
N VAL A 164 -27.01 -9.62 -2.18
CA VAL A 164 -27.60 -10.16 -3.41
C VAL A 164 -26.85 -11.40 -3.88
N LYS A 165 -25.51 -11.35 -3.90
CA LYS A 165 -24.67 -12.49 -4.31
C LYS A 165 -24.88 -13.73 -3.44
N HIS A 166 -25.08 -13.54 -2.14
CA HIS A 166 -25.29 -14.61 -1.17
C HIS A 166 -26.77 -14.94 -0.94
N LYS A 167 -27.69 -14.36 -1.73
CA LYS A 167 -29.15 -14.58 -1.63
C LYS A 167 -29.74 -14.23 -0.26
N LEU A 168 -29.13 -13.25 0.42
CA LEU A 168 -29.64 -12.64 1.65
C LEU A 168 -30.54 -11.43 1.34
N VAL A 169 -30.41 -10.86 0.15
CA VAL A 169 -31.24 -9.77 -0.40
C VAL A 169 -31.83 -10.25 -1.72
N GLU A 170 -33.14 -10.11 -1.89
CA GLU A 170 -33.82 -10.46 -3.15
C GLU A 170 -33.71 -9.30 -4.14
N LYS A 171 -33.42 -9.61 -5.41
CA LYS A 171 -33.37 -8.61 -6.48
C LYS A 171 -34.35 -8.98 -7.58
N ALA A 172 -35.38 -8.16 -7.77
CA ALA A 172 -36.37 -8.29 -8.83
C ALA A 172 -36.20 -7.18 -9.87
N GLY A 173 -35.34 -7.41 -10.86
CA GLY A 173 -34.99 -6.41 -11.87
C GLY A 173 -34.19 -5.26 -11.27
N ALA A 174 -34.79 -4.06 -11.22
CA ALA A 174 -34.21 -2.87 -10.60
C ALA A 174 -34.58 -2.70 -9.11
N TRP A 175 -35.47 -3.53 -8.60
CA TRP A 175 -35.88 -3.53 -7.19
C TRP A 175 -34.96 -4.44 -6.39
N TYR A 176 -34.50 -3.94 -5.24
CA TYR A 176 -33.66 -4.61 -4.26
C TYR A 176 -34.37 -4.64 -2.91
#